data_AF-A0A3L8AAX2-F1
#
_entry.id   AF-A0A3L8AAX2-F1
#
_cell.length_a   1.000
_cell.length_b   1.000
_cell.length_c   1.000
_cell.angle_alpha   90.00
_cell.angle_beta   90.00
_cell.angle_gamma   90.00
#
_symmetry.space_group_name_H-M   'P 1'
#
loop_
_entity.id
_entity.type
_entity.pdbx_description
1 polymer ?
#
loop_
_entity_poly.entity_id
_entity_poly.type
_entity_poly.pdbx_seq_one_letter_code
_entity_poly.pdbx_strand_id
1 'polypeptide(L)'
;MSETIVNNRLIAELMKDSSITVAKGIGIILMVLGHSIGEYGDYLTPVRSFIYMFHMPLFFALSGYCFKEKYLTDFKTFIWHKVKGLYFPFVKYGLLFLLLHNVFYHLNIYNGQYGWRTYVSHLHTWQETLDKVYFNIILFTRSEQLLGGYWFIVQLFWASIIAWIVIRIIRNPLIGSCIVLIMSVLYDKFIPTIPYSAIGGLSFFSAFFLLAMQ
;
A
#
# COMPACT_ATOMS: atom_id res chain seq x y z
N MET A 1 -35.91 -2.55 -19.11
CA MET A 1 -34.64 -3.31 -18.91
C MET A 1 -33.47 -2.38 -18.58
N SER A 2 -33.27 -1.27 -19.31
CA SER A 2 -32.21 -0.28 -19.01
C SER A 2 -32.39 0.41 -17.64
N GLU A 3 -33.58 0.92 -17.33
CA GLU A 3 -33.86 1.58 -16.03
C GLU A 3 -33.65 0.68 -14.82
N THR A 4 -34.03 -0.59 -14.92
CA THR A 4 -33.85 -1.58 -13.83
C THR A 4 -32.36 -1.85 -13.55
N ILE A 5 -31.53 -1.85 -14.59
CA ILE A 5 -30.07 -2.01 -14.47
C ILE A 5 -29.44 -0.74 -13.88
N VAL A 6 -29.88 0.44 -14.31
CA VAL A 6 -29.42 1.73 -13.75
C VAL A 6 -29.80 1.85 -12.27
N ASN A 7 -31.04 1.50 -11.92
CA ASN A 7 -31.53 1.59 -10.55
C ASN A 7 -30.81 0.59 -9.62
N ASN A 8 -30.54 -0.64 -10.08
CA ASN A 8 -29.74 -1.60 -9.32
C ASN A 8 -28.28 -1.16 -9.16
N ARG A 9 -27.71 -0.43 -10.11
CA ARG A 9 -26.36 0.16 -9.98
C ARG A 9 -26.35 1.30 -8.97
N LEU A 10 -27.35 2.18 -9.03
CA LEU A 10 -27.50 3.32 -8.12
C LEU A 10 -27.73 2.84 -6.68
N ILE A 11 -28.57 1.81 -6.49
CA ILE A 11 -28.79 1.16 -5.21
C ILE A 11 -27.51 0.48 -4.72
N ALA A 12 -26.74 -0.20 -5.59
CA ALA A 12 -25.46 -0.79 -5.20
C ALA A 12 -24.39 0.27 -4.84
N GLU A 13 -24.42 1.44 -5.47
CA GLU A 13 -23.56 2.59 -5.12
C GLU A 13 -24.00 3.25 -3.80
N LEU A 14 -25.30 3.36 -3.54
CA LEU A 14 -25.86 3.85 -2.27
C LEU A 14 -25.67 2.85 -1.12
N MET A 15 -25.62 1.55 -1.42
CA MET A 15 -25.31 0.46 -0.47
C MET A 15 -23.80 0.34 -0.17
N LYS A 16 -22.93 1.08 -0.87
CA LYS A 16 -21.53 1.19 -0.47
C LYS A 16 -21.51 1.96 0.84
N ASP A 17 -21.06 1.31 1.90
CA ASP A 17 -20.98 1.91 3.24
C ASP A 17 -20.26 3.27 3.16
N SER A 18 -21.05 4.34 3.28
CA SER A 18 -20.58 5.71 3.18
C SER A 18 -19.56 5.99 4.28
N SER A 19 -19.72 5.35 5.44
CA SER A 19 -18.79 5.40 6.57
C SER A 19 -17.39 4.92 6.18
N ILE A 20 -17.28 3.84 5.40
CA ILE A 20 -15.98 3.33 4.91
C ILE A 20 -15.34 4.31 3.94
N THR A 21 -16.13 4.94 3.07
CA THR A 21 -15.63 5.94 2.12
C THR A 21 -15.15 7.19 2.85
N VAL A 22 -15.92 7.67 3.84
CA VAL A 22 -15.55 8.79 4.71
C VAL A 22 -14.31 8.48 5.52
N ALA A 23 -14.22 7.30 6.14
CA ALA A 23 -13.04 6.87 6.91
C ALA A 23 -11.77 6.83 6.05
N LYS A 24 -11.86 6.34 4.80
CA LYS A 24 -10.73 6.41 3.85
C LYS A 24 -10.35 7.85 3.51
N GLY A 25 -11.33 8.72 3.28
CA GLY A 25 -11.09 10.14 3.02
C GLY A 25 -10.37 10.84 4.18
N ILE A 26 -10.85 10.64 5.40
CA ILE A 26 -10.22 11.16 6.62
C ILE A 26 -8.80 10.59 6.77
N GLY A 27 -8.62 9.29 6.57
CA GLY A 27 -7.29 8.65 6.61
C GLY A 27 -6.30 9.26 5.63
N ILE A 28 -6.73 9.61 4.40
CA ILE A 28 -5.88 10.24 3.39
C ILE A 28 -5.50 11.65 3.82
N ILE A 29 -6.46 12.43 4.33
CA ILE A 29 -6.19 13.79 4.84
C ILE A 29 -5.17 13.73 5.98
N LEU A 30 -5.34 12.79 6.91
CA LEU A 30 -4.40 12.60 8.02
C LEU A 30 -3.01 12.17 7.55
N MET A 31 -2.92 11.28 6.55
CA MET A 31 -1.65 10.90 5.92
C MET A 31 -0.94 12.14 5.34
N VAL A 32 -1.65 12.96 4.56
CA VAL A 32 -1.09 14.21 3.99
C VAL A 32 -0.64 15.16 5.10
N LEU A 33 -1.46 15.34 6.13
CA LEU A 33 -1.13 16.18 7.29
C LEU A 33 0.14 15.67 8.00
N GLY A 34 0.22 14.37 8.28
CA GLY A 34 1.37 13.76 8.94
C GLY A 34 2.68 13.92 8.17
N HIS A 35 2.63 13.83 6.83
CA HIS A 35 3.80 14.07 5.97
C HIS A 35 4.12 15.57 5.80
N SER A 36 3.13 16.45 5.94
CA SER A 36 3.32 17.90 5.86
C SER A 36 3.89 18.49 7.16
N ILE A 37 3.62 17.86 8.30
CA ILE A 37 4.27 18.15 9.58
C ILE A 37 5.70 17.58 9.48
N GLY A 38 6.61 18.38 8.92
CA GLY A 38 8.01 18.01 8.70
C GLY A 38 8.80 17.75 9.99
N GLU A 39 10.07 17.39 9.84
CA GLU A 39 10.99 17.12 10.96
C GLU A 39 11.45 18.39 11.72
N TYR A 40 10.97 19.58 11.33
CA TYR A 40 11.55 20.87 11.71
C TYR A 40 10.86 21.61 12.87
N GLY A 41 9.92 20.98 13.60
CA GLY A 41 9.24 21.66 14.70
C GLY A 41 8.82 20.73 15.84
N ASP A 42 9.58 20.75 16.94
CA ASP A 42 9.34 19.95 18.16
C ASP A 42 7.91 20.04 18.70
N TYR A 43 7.22 21.15 18.47
CA TYR A 43 5.89 21.41 19.01
C TYR A 43 4.77 20.54 18.40
N LEU A 44 4.92 20.09 17.16
CA LEU A 44 3.92 19.28 16.45
C LEU A 44 4.32 17.81 16.31
N THR A 45 5.50 17.44 16.81
CA THR A 45 5.96 16.04 16.87
C THR A 45 4.95 15.10 17.54
N PRO A 46 4.27 15.46 18.65
CA PRO A 46 3.26 14.59 19.25
C PRO A 46 2.06 14.32 18.31
N VAL A 47 1.61 15.33 17.57
CA VAL A 47 0.49 15.21 16.62
C VAL A 47 0.88 14.30 15.47
N ARG A 48 2.10 14.47 14.93
CA ARG A 48 2.65 13.58 13.91
C ARG A 48 2.70 12.14 14.43
N SER A 49 3.30 11.91 15.59
CA SER A 49 3.39 10.55 16.18
C SER A 49 2.02 9.92 16.34
N PHE A 50 1.03 10.67 16.84
CA PHE A 50 -0.34 10.19 16.98
C PHE A 50 -0.95 9.77 15.63
N ILE A 51 -0.84 10.60 14.59
CA ILE A 51 -1.31 10.24 13.24
C ILE A 51 -0.61 8.96 12.74
N TYR A 52 0.70 8.86 12.96
CA TYR A 52 1.51 7.73 12.50
C TYR A 52 1.16 6.40 13.18
N MET A 53 0.57 6.44 14.37
CA MET A 53 0.15 5.23 15.08
C MET A 53 -0.98 4.47 14.39
N PHE A 54 -1.86 5.12 13.63
CA PHE A 54 -3.08 4.47 13.14
C PHE A 54 -3.41 4.68 11.67
N HIS A 55 -2.88 5.70 10.97
CA HIS A 55 -3.33 5.96 9.58
C HIS A 55 -3.07 4.79 8.62
N MET A 56 -1.89 4.14 8.69
CA MET A 56 -1.60 2.95 7.87
C MET A 56 -2.39 1.71 8.32
N PRO A 57 -2.43 1.35 9.63
CA PRO A 57 -3.33 0.33 10.15
C PRO A 57 -4.79 0.50 9.71
N LEU A 58 -5.31 1.72 9.71
CA LEU A 58 -6.67 2.05 9.30
C LEU A 58 -6.93 1.60 7.86
N PHE A 59 -6.04 1.90 6.91
CA PHE A 59 -6.24 1.47 5.52
C PHE A 59 -6.21 -0.05 5.36
N PHE A 60 -5.36 -0.76 6.11
CA PHE A 60 -5.33 -2.23 6.09
C PHE A 60 -6.59 -2.82 6.72
N ALA A 61 -7.05 -2.31 7.86
CA ALA A 61 -8.27 -2.73 8.52
C ALA A 61 -9.51 -2.51 7.63
N LEU A 62 -9.63 -1.33 7.02
CA LEU A 62 -10.70 -1.03 6.05
C LEU A 62 -10.62 -1.94 4.81
N SER A 63 -9.42 -2.34 4.40
CA SER A 63 -9.24 -3.31 3.30
C SER A 63 -9.68 -4.72 3.73
N GLY A 64 -9.43 -5.11 4.99
CA GLY A 64 -9.92 -6.34 5.62
C GLY A 64 -11.43 -6.38 5.75
N TYR A 65 -12.04 -5.31 6.22
CA TYR A 65 -13.50 -5.20 6.26
C TYR A 65 -14.14 -5.36 4.87
N CYS A 66 -13.49 -4.86 3.82
CA CYS A 66 -13.94 -5.01 2.44
C CYS A 66 -13.61 -6.38 1.82
N PHE A 67 -12.81 -7.21 2.50
CA PHE A 67 -12.34 -8.50 2.02
C PHE A 67 -13.43 -9.54 2.30
N LYS A 68 -14.26 -9.85 1.30
CA LYS A 68 -15.40 -10.76 1.44
C LYS A 68 -15.03 -12.20 1.06
N GLU A 69 -15.53 -13.17 1.83
CA GLU A 69 -15.32 -14.60 1.57
C GLU A 69 -15.75 -15.07 0.18
N LYS A 70 -16.74 -14.40 -0.44
CA LYS A 70 -17.15 -14.70 -1.82
C LYS A 70 -16.02 -14.59 -2.86
N TYR A 71 -14.94 -13.87 -2.53
CA TYR A 71 -13.75 -13.75 -3.37
C TYR A 71 -12.66 -14.79 -3.03
N LEU A 72 -12.90 -15.69 -2.06
CA LEU A 72 -11.96 -16.74 -1.63
C LEU A 72 -12.14 -18.07 -2.38
N THR A 73 -13.21 -18.22 -3.17
CA THR A 73 -13.57 -19.49 -3.82
C THR A 73 -12.62 -19.85 -4.96
N ASP A 74 -12.19 -18.89 -5.77
CA ASP A 74 -11.21 -19.08 -6.84
C ASP A 74 -9.95 -18.21 -6.64
N PHE A 75 -8.82 -18.88 -6.39
CA PHE A 75 -7.52 -18.22 -6.23
C PHE A 75 -7.10 -17.46 -7.50
N LYS A 76 -7.39 -18.00 -8.69
CA LYS A 76 -6.96 -17.36 -9.95
C LYS A 76 -7.68 -16.03 -10.15
N THR A 77 -9.00 -16.02 -9.95
CA THR A 77 -9.81 -14.80 -9.98
C THR A 77 -9.39 -13.82 -8.89
N PHE A 78 -9.10 -14.30 -7.68
CA PHE A 78 -8.60 -13.45 -6.59
C PHE A 78 -7.30 -12.73 -6.94
N ILE A 79 -6.27 -13.50 -7.37
CA ILE A 79 -4.97 -12.94 -7.76
C ILE A 79 -5.12 -12.00 -8.94
N TRP A 80 -5.93 -12.35 -9.95
CA TRP A 80 -6.16 -11.48 -11.10
C TRP A 80 -6.75 -10.12 -10.70
N HIS A 81 -7.72 -10.10 -9.78
CA HIS A 81 -8.26 -8.84 -9.26
C HIS A 81 -7.21 -8.01 -8.52
N LYS A 82 -6.33 -8.65 -7.74
CA LYS A 82 -5.24 -7.95 -7.04
C LYS A 82 -4.18 -7.42 -8.01
N VAL A 83 -3.81 -8.20 -9.02
CA VAL A 83 -2.87 -7.77 -10.08
C VAL A 83 -3.46 -6.58 -10.85
N LYS A 84 -4.71 -6.69 -11.32
CA LYS A 84 -5.37 -5.60 -12.06
C LYS A 84 -5.59 -4.35 -11.21
N GLY A 85 -5.91 -4.52 -9.92
CA GLY A 85 -6.23 -3.41 -9.02
C GLY A 85 -5.05 -2.75 -8.33
N LEU A 86 -3.92 -3.45 -8.16
CA LEU A 86 -2.77 -2.96 -7.39
C LEU A 86 -1.48 -2.96 -8.22
N TYR A 87 -1.11 -4.11 -8.79
CA TYR A 87 0.14 -4.24 -9.55
C TYR A 87 0.13 -3.39 -10.82
N PHE A 88 -0.94 -3.46 -11.62
CA PHE A 88 -1.01 -2.73 -12.88
C PHE A 88 -0.99 -1.19 -12.68
N PRO A 89 -1.77 -0.60 -11.75
CA PRO A 89 -1.65 0.83 -11.45
C PRO A 89 -0.26 1.23 -10.95
N PHE A 90 0.35 0.42 -10.08
CA PHE A 90 1.69 0.68 -9.57
C PHE A 90 2.72 0.76 -10.70
N VAL A 91 2.71 -0.22 -11.62
CA VAL A 91 3.65 -0.25 -12.75
C VAL A 91 3.35 0.88 -13.74
N LYS A 92 2.07 1.08 -14.09
CA LYS A 92 1.66 2.12 -15.04
C LYS A 92 2.13 3.51 -14.61
N TYR A 93 1.84 3.90 -13.37
CA TYR A 93 2.22 5.21 -12.86
C TYR A 93 3.69 5.27 -12.47
N GLY A 94 4.27 4.16 -11.99
CA GLY A 94 5.71 4.04 -11.74
C GLY A 94 6.53 4.34 -12.98
N LEU A 95 6.20 3.72 -14.11
CA LEU A 95 6.86 3.96 -15.39
C LEU A 95 6.59 5.37 -15.93
N LEU A 96 5.36 5.89 -15.77
CA LEU A 96 5.03 7.25 -16.19
C LEU A 96 5.89 8.29 -15.46
N PHE A 97 6.02 8.19 -14.13
CA PHE A 97 6.84 9.12 -13.35
C PHE A 97 8.33 8.93 -13.58
N LEU A 98 8.78 7.69 -13.82
CA LEU A 98 10.17 7.41 -14.20
C LEU A 98 10.52 8.05 -15.54
N LEU A 99 9.62 7.95 -16.54
CA LEU A 99 9.80 8.60 -17.84
C LEU A 99 9.85 10.13 -17.72
N LEU A 100 9.02 10.70 -16.85
CA LEU A 100 8.95 12.14 -16.62
C LEU A 100 10.02 12.65 -15.63
N HIS A 101 10.85 11.77 -15.05
CA HIS A 101 11.77 12.14 -13.98
C HIS A 101 12.73 13.26 -14.39
N ASN A 102 13.43 13.09 -15.52
CA ASN A 102 14.39 14.09 -15.99
C ASN A 102 13.69 15.40 -16.36
N VAL A 103 12.45 15.35 -16.88
CA VAL A 103 11.63 16.55 -17.14
C VAL A 103 11.30 17.27 -15.84
N PHE A 104 10.84 16.53 -14.81
CA PHE A 104 10.55 17.08 -13.48
C PHE A 104 11.79 17.63 -12.79
N TYR A 105 12.96 17.07 -13.04
CA TYR A 105 14.23 17.60 -12.58
C TYR A 105 14.55 18.95 -13.23
N HIS A 106 14.41 19.08 -14.55
CA HIS A 106 14.61 20.36 -15.25
C HIS A 106 13.57 21.42 -14.86
N LEU A 107 12.36 21.00 -14.49
CA LEU A 107 11.31 21.88 -13.98
C LEU A 107 11.48 22.25 -12.49
N ASN A 108 12.55 21.81 -11.83
CA ASN A 108 12.81 22.01 -10.40
C ASN A 108 11.74 21.43 -9.46
N ILE A 109 10.94 20.46 -9.95
CA ILE A 109 10.05 19.66 -9.10
C ILE A 109 10.89 18.66 -8.28
N TYR A 110 11.90 18.09 -8.94
CA TYR A 110 12.99 17.38 -8.28
C TYR A 110 14.22 18.28 -8.17
N ASN A 111 15.06 18.06 -7.17
CA ASN A 111 16.30 18.78 -7.01
C ASN A 111 17.35 17.95 -6.25
N GLY A 112 18.61 18.35 -6.40
CA GLY A 112 19.77 17.71 -5.77
C GLY A 112 20.14 18.26 -4.39
N GLN A 113 19.34 19.16 -3.80
CA GLN A 113 19.68 19.84 -2.53
C GLN A 113 18.78 19.41 -1.37
N TYR A 114 17.48 19.25 -1.63
CA TYR A 114 16.44 18.95 -0.67
C TYR A 114 15.83 17.60 -1.01
N GLY A 115 15.76 16.72 -0.01
CA GLY A 115 15.33 15.34 -0.18
C GLY A 115 14.80 14.74 1.11
N TRP A 116 14.45 13.44 1.07
CA TRP A 116 13.97 12.72 2.26
C TRP A 116 15.11 11.92 2.88
N ARG A 117 15.36 12.07 4.20
CA ARG A 117 16.42 11.36 4.94
C ARG A 117 17.75 11.28 4.17
N THR A 118 18.25 12.44 3.73
CA THR A 118 19.48 12.63 2.91
C THR A 118 19.47 12.05 1.49
N TYR A 119 18.38 11.42 1.03
CA TYR A 119 18.22 11.02 -0.37
C TYR A 119 17.69 12.19 -1.20
N VAL A 120 18.55 12.72 -2.06
CA VAL A 120 18.21 13.77 -3.03
C VAL A 120 17.95 13.17 -4.41
N SER A 121 17.26 13.92 -5.27
CA SER A 121 17.04 13.53 -6.66
C SER A 121 18.20 14.00 -7.53
N HIS A 122 18.47 13.27 -8.61
CA HIS A 122 19.44 13.65 -9.64
C HIS A 122 18.92 13.25 -11.02
N LEU A 123 19.57 13.74 -12.07
CA LEU A 123 19.28 13.31 -13.44
C LEU A 123 19.64 11.83 -13.60
N HIS A 124 18.67 11.03 -14.04
CA HIS A 124 18.92 9.61 -14.25
C HIS A 124 19.68 9.36 -15.53
N THR A 125 20.70 8.53 -15.42
CA THR A 125 21.34 7.88 -16.56
C THR A 125 20.47 6.77 -17.12
N TRP A 126 20.77 6.32 -18.34
CA TRP A 126 20.07 5.20 -18.97
C TRP A 126 20.21 3.90 -18.16
N GLN A 127 21.36 3.66 -17.54
CA GLN A 127 21.62 2.47 -16.71
C GLN A 127 20.72 2.46 -15.47
N GLU A 128 20.70 3.58 -14.72
CA GLU A 128 19.83 3.72 -13.54
C GLU A 128 18.34 3.64 -13.90
N THR A 129 17.97 4.18 -15.06
CA THR A 129 16.59 4.10 -15.55
C THR A 129 16.20 2.64 -15.79
N LEU A 130 17.05 1.84 -16.44
CA LEU A 130 16.80 0.41 -16.65
C LEU A 130 16.75 -0.38 -15.35
N ASP A 131 17.65 -0.09 -14.41
CA ASP A 131 17.61 -0.70 -13.08
C ASP A 131 16.28 -0.38 -12.37
N LYS A 132 15.84 0.88 -12.42
CA LYS A 132 14.56 1.29 -11.84
C LYS A 132 13.36 0.65 -12.52
N VAL A 133 13.39 0.47 -13.85
CA VAL A 133 12.38 -0.31 -14.59
C VAL A 133 12.35 -1.76 -14.08
N TYR A 134 13.51 -2.39 -13.89
CA TYR A 134 13.60 -3.74 -13.35
C TYR A 134 13.01 -3.83 -11.94
N PHE A 135 13.37 -2.92 -11.03
CA PHE A 135 12.81 -2.91 -9.67
C PHE A 135 11.32 -2.61 -9.62
N ASN A 136 10.80 -1.82 -10.57
CA ASN A 136 9.40 -1.46 -10.65
C ASN A 136 8.54 -2.59 -11.22
N ILE A 137 8.92 -3.15 -12.37
CA ILE A 137 8.16 -4.18 -13.08
C ILE A 137 8.39 -5.56 -12.44
N ILE A 138 9.64 -5.99 -12.33
CA ILE A 138 9.97 -7.37 -11.98
C ILE A 138 9.88 -7.57 -10.47
N LEU A 139 10.51 -6.69 -9.70
CA LEU A 139 10.57 -6.84 -8.25
C LEU A 139 9.39 -6.22 -7.53
N PHE A 140 8.60 -5.37 -8.20
CA PHE A 140 7.42 -4.73 -7.60
C PHE A 140 7.72 -4.06 -6.25
N THR A 141 8.87 -3.37 -6.17
CA THR A 141 9.38 -2.82 -4.89
C THR A 141 9.64 -1.33 -4.91
N ARG A 142 10.07 -0.76 -6.05
CA ARG A 142 10.52 0.64 -6.11
C ARG A 142 9.69 1.47 -7.09
N SER A 143 9.52 2.74 -6.74
CA SER A 143 8.86 3.78 -7.54
C SER A 143 9.58 5.12 -7.30
N GLU A 144 9.28 6.11 -8.14
CA GLU A 144 9.86 7.45 -8.00
C GLU A 144 9.45 8.17 -6.71
N GLN A 145 10.24 9.16 -6.30
CA GLN A 145 10.07 9.87 -5.01
C GLN A 145 8.68 10.54 -4.87
N LEU A 146 8.13 11.09 -5.95
CA LEU A 146 6.75 11.64 -5.95
C LEU A 146 5.67 10.58 -5.70
N LEU A 147 5.98 9.32 -5.97
CA LEU A 147 5.12 8.17 -5.69
C LEU A 147 5.43 7.55 -4.32
N GLY A 148 5.98 8.32 -3.38
CA GLY A 148 6.42 7.82 -2.07
C GLY A 148 5.39 6.96 -1.34
N GLY A 149 4.09 7.25 -1.44
CA GLY A 149 3.03 6.44 -0.83
C GLY A 149 2.80 5.05 -1.44
N TYR A 150 3.46 4.70 -2.56
CA TYR A 150 3.25 3.43 -3.28
C TYR A 150 3.76 2.21 -2.51
N TRP A 151 4.62 2.41 -1.51
CA TRP A 151 5.01 1.32 -0.61
C TRP A 151 3.78 0.61 -0.03
N PHE A 152 2.71 1.35 0.28
CA PHE A 152 1.45 0.79 0.78
C PHE A 152 0.79 -0.18 -0.20
N ILE A 153 0.82 0.11 -1.49
CA ILE A 153 0.21 -0.73 -2.54
C ILE A 153 0.89 -2.10 -2.58
N VAL A 154 2.22 -2.10 -2.49
CA VAL A 154 3.03 -3.33 -2.44
C VAL A 154 2.69 -4.15 -1.20
N GLN A 155 2.62 -3.50 -0.03
CA GLN A 155 2.27 -4.19 1.22
C GLN A 155 0.84 -4.73 1.20
N LEU A 156 -0.11 -3.97 0.66
CA LEU A 156 -1.51 -4.39 0.56
C LEU A 156 -1.68 -5.60 -0.37
N PHE A 157 -0.91 -5.68 -1.45
CA PHE A 157 -0.90 -6.83 -2.36
C PHE A 157 -0.46 -8.10 -1.63
N TRP A 158 0.72 -8.07 -0.99
CA TRP A 158 1.26 -9.23 -0.28
C TRP A 158 0.44 -9.61 0.95
N ALA A 159 0.00 -8.61 1.72
CA ALA A 159 -0.86 -8.84 2.88
C ALA A 159 -2.19 -9.50 2.48
N SER A 160 -2.76 -9.14 1.32
CA SER A 160 -3.96 -9.78 0.80
C SER A 160 -3.73 -11.26 0.46
N ILE A 161 -2.56 -11.60 -0.09
CA ILE A 161 -2.18 -12.99 -0.40
C ILE A 161 -1.96 -13.79 0.88
N ILE A 162 -1.24 -13.23 1.85
CA ILE A 162 -1.00 -13.85 3.16
C ILE A 162 -2.34 -14.10 3.87
N ALA A 163 -3.22 -13.10 3.91
CA ALA A 163 -4.54 -13.23 4.52
C ALA A 163 -5.38 -14.33 3.85
N TRP A 164 -5.35 -14.40 2.50
CA TRP A 164 -6.02 -15.47 1.76
C TRP A 164 -5.52 -16.87 2.17
N ILE A 165 -4.20 -17.06 2.27
CA ILE A 165 -3.60 -18.33 2.68
C ILE A 165 -4.02 -18.68 4.11
N VAL A 166 -3.95 -17.71 5.03
CA VAL A 166 -4.27 -17.91 6.45
C VAL A 166 -5.73 -18.31 6.65
N ILE A 167 -6.68 -17.62 6.01
CA ILE A 167 -8.12 -17.95 6.12
C ILE A 167 -8.41 -19.37 5.60
N ARG A 168 -7.66 -19.83 4.59
CA ARG A 168 -7.82 -21.18 4.02
C ARG A 168 -7.26 -22.30 4.90
N ILE A 169 -6.21 -22.02 5.69
CA ILE A 169 -5.55 -22.99 6.55
C ILE A 169 -6.15 -22.97 7.97
N ILE A 170 -6.42 -21.78 8.50
CA ILE A 170 -6.80 -21.55 9.88
C ILE A 170 -8.24 -21.06 9.92
N ARG A 171 -9.12 -21.90 10.47
CA ARG A 171 -10.56 -21.62 10.55
C ARG A 171 -10.92 -20.50 11.52
N ASN A 172 -10.09 -20.24 12.53
CA ASN A 172 -10.31 -19.17 13.50
C ASN A 172 -9.48 -17.92 13.12
N PRO A 173 -10.11 -16.80 12.74
CA PRO A 173 -9.41 -15.60 12.27
C PRO A 173 -8.54 -14.94 13.36
N LEU A 174 -8.90 -15.07 14.63
CA LEU A 174 -8.08 -14.55 15.75
C LEU A 174 -6.76 -15.32 15.88
N ILE A 175 -6.81 -16.65 15.78
CA ILE A 175 -5.61 -17.49 15.82
C ILE A 175 -4.71 -17.18 14.61
N GLY A 176 -5.32 -17.05 13.42
CA GLY A 176 -4.61 -16.63 12.21
C GLY A 176 -3.92 -15.29 12.37
N SER A 177 -4.62 -14.31 12.94
CA SER A 177 -4.11 -12.96 13.23
C SER A 177 -2.93 -12.99 14.20
N CYS A 178 -3.04 -13.73 15.32
CA CYS A 178 -1.95 -13.88 16.27
C CYS A 178 -0.70 -14.52 15.64
N ILE A 179 -0.88 -15.54 14.79
CA ILE A 179 0.22 -16.20 14.10
C ILE A 179 0.94 -15.23 13.16
N VAL A 180 0.22 -14.47 12.32
CA VAL A 180 0.88 -13.51 11.42
C VAL A 180 1.55 -12.37 12.18
N LEU A 181 1.01 -11.96 13.33
CA LEU A 181 1.66 -10.96 14.19
C LEU A 181 2.99 -11.48 14.76
N ILE A 182 3.02 -12.74 15.22
CA ILE A 182 4.26 -13.39 15.68
C ILE A 182 5.25 -13.49 14.51
N MET A 183 4.79 -13.94 13.33
CA MET A 183 5.63 -14.03 12.13
C MET A 183 6.22 -12.68 11.73
N SER A 184 5.49 -11.58 11.89
CA SER A 184 6.02 -10.23 11.64
C SER A 184 7.24 -9.93 12.52
N VAL A 185 7.14 -10.21 13.82
CA VAL A 185 8.23 -9.96 14.78
C VAL A 185 9.41 -10.90 14.52
N LEU A 186 9.14 -12.16 14.22
CA LEU A 186 10.18 -13.15 13.91
C LEU A 186 10.93 -12.79 12.62
N TYR A 187 10.22 -12.34 11.59
CA TYR A 187 10.83 -11.93 10.34
C TYR A 187 11.79 -10.75 10.58
N ASP A 188 11.35 -9.72 11.30
CA ASP A 188 12.15 -8.52 11.56
C ASP A 188 13.38 -8.81 12.44
N LYS A 189 13.26 -9.76 13.39
CA LYS A 189 14.33 -10.09 14.33
C LYS A 189 15.35 -11.10 13.81
N PHE A 190 14.93 -12.09 13.03
CA PHE A 190 15.75 -13.27 12.71
C PHE A 190 16.04 -13.45 11.22
N ILE A 191 15.25 -12.86 10.33
CA ILE A 191 15.47 -12.98 8.90
C ILE A 191 16.19 -11.70 8.46
N PRO A 192 17.48 -11.77 8.06
CA PRO A 192 18.13 -10.62 7.47
C PRO A 192 17.26 -10.15 6.31
N THR A 193 16.93 -8.87 6.26
CA THR A 193 16.12 -8.30 5.17
C THR A 193 16.70 -8.77 3.85
N ILE A 194 16.00 -9.66 3.15
CA ILE A 194 16.46 -10.16 1.85
C ILE A 194 16.53 -8.92 0.98
N PRO A 195 17.71 -8.55 0.46
CA PRO A 195 17.83 -7.34 -0.32
C PRO A 195 16.84 -7.44 -1.48
N TYR A 196 16.02 -6.40 -1.62
CA TYR A 196 15.03 -6.24 -2.69
C TYR A 196 13.80 -7.16 -2.63
N SER A 197 13.53 -7.86 -1.52
CA SER A 197 12.27 -8.58 -1.36
C SER A 197 11.10 -7.61 -1.13
N ALA A 198 10.01 -7.83 -1.88
CA ALA A 198 8.76 -7.10 -1.67
C ALA A 198 8.00 -7.54 -0.40
N ILE A 199 8.35 -8.72 0.12
CA ILE A 199 7.78 -9.33 1.32
C ILE A 199 8.75 -9.12 2.49
N GLY A 200 8.23 -8.68 3.63
CA GLY A 200 8.97 -8.55 4.88
C GLY A 200 8.05 -8.53 6.10
N GLY A 201 8.59 -8.20 7.27
CA GLY A 201 7.81 -8.09 8.52
C GLY A 201 6.58 -7.18 8.38
N LEU A 202 6.74 -6.05 7.68
CA LEU A 202 5.64 -5.12 7.38
C LEU A 202 4.48 -5.77 6.61
N SER A 203 4.75 -6.75 5.74
CA SER A 203 3.71 -7.47 4.99
C SER A 203 2.87 -8.35 5.91
N PHE A 204 3.51 -9.04 6.87
CA PHE A 204 2.84 -9.84 7.89
C PHE A 204 2.06 -8.96 8.88
N PHE A 205 2.63 -7.84 9.30
CA PHE A 205 1.94 -6.87 10.15
C PHE A 205 0.72 -6.25 9.44
N SER A 206 0.84 -5.98 8.14
CA SER A 206 -0.29 -5.52 7.33
C SER A 206 -1.37 -6.60 7.22
N ALA A 207 -0.98 -7.87 7.09
CA ALA A 207 -1.92 -9.00 7.05
C ALA A 207 -2.65 -9.18 8.39
N PHE A 208 -2.00 -8.91 9.52
CA PHE A 208 -2.64 -8.90 10.84
C PHE A 208 -3.87 -7.97 10.87
N PHE A 209 -3.73 -6.72 10.42
CA PHE A 209 -4.87 -5.78 10.40
C PHE A 209 -5.97 -6.18 9.41
N LEU A 210 -5.61 -6.83 8.29
CA LEU A 210 -6.59 -7.39 7.36
C LEU A 210 -7.41 -8.52 8.00
N LEU A 211 -6.74 -9.45 8.69
CA LEU A 211 -7.35 -10.62 9.31
C LEU A 211 -8.12 -10.31 10.59
N ALA A 212 -7.71 -9.29 11.36
CA ALA A 212 -8.41 -8.86 12.57
C ALA A 212 -9.83 -8.33 12.30
N MET A 213 -10.15 -8.05 11.03
CA MET A 213 -11.45 -7.57 10.57
C MET A 213 -12.28 -8.66 9.86
N GLN A 214 -11.82 -9.92 9.86
CA GLN A 214 -12.52 -11.11 9.34
C GLN A 214 -13.20 -11.87 10.48
#